data_AF-A0A4Z1CHG5-F1
#
_entry.id   AF-A0A4Z1CHG5-F1
#
_cell.length_a   1.000
_cell.length_b   1.000
_cell.length_c   1.000
_cell.angle_alpha   90.00
_cell.angle_beta   90.00
_cell.angle_gamma   90.00
#
_symmetry.space_group_name_H-M   'P 1'
#
loop_
_entity.id
_entity.type
_entity.pdbx_description
1 polymer ?
#
loop_
_entity_poly.entity_id
_entity_poly.type
_entity_poly.pdbx_seq_one_letter_code
_entity_poly.pdbx_strand_id
1 'polypeptide(L)'
;MGWTVAYRRWLTTARVPYPAQQVMFQYYVDAVSDGEARVKRLTGQVRDLLPSWSLATAVEALQAMRKVEFIVAVLVVAEVGDFRRFENLP
;
A
#
# COMPACT_ATOMS: atom_id res chain seq x y z
N MET A 1 5.79 10.16 -6.33
CA MET A 1 6.61 8.92 -6.33
C MET A 1 7.12 8.68 -7.75
N GLY A 2 8.43 8.58 -7.94
CA GLY A 2 9.09 8.58 -9.25
C GLY A 2 8.95 7.30 -10.08
N TRP A 3 8.25 6.27 -9.58
CA TRP A 3 8.09 4.97 -10.23
C TRP A 3 6.89 4.93 -11.20
N THR A 4 6.80 5.93 -12.08
CA THR A 4 5.71 6.05 -13.06
C THR A 4 5.90 5.05 -14.21
N VAL A 5 4.87 4.87 -15.03
CA VAL A 5 4.96 4.07 -16.27
C VAL A 5 6.11 4.54 -17.15
N ALA A 6 6.35 5.86 -17.22
CA ALA A 6 7.46 6.44 -17.96
C ALA A 6 8.82 5.99 -17.39
N TYR A 7 8.96 5.97 -16.07
CA TYR A 7 10.17 5.48 -15.41
C TYR A 7 10.41 3.99 -15.66
N ARG A 8 9.36 3.15 -15.61
CA ARG A 8 9.48 1.72 -15.95
C ARG A 8 9.90 1.50 -17.39
N ARG A 9 9.36 2.28 -18.33
CA ARG A 9 9.76 2.24 -19.75
C ARG A 9 11.22 2.68 -19.94
N TRP A 10 11.70 3.63 -19.16
CA TRP A 10 13.11 4.01 -19.21
C TRP A 10 14.01 2.88 -18.68
N LEU A 11 13.63 2.20 -17.59
CA LEU A 11 14.40 1.09 -17.02
C LEU A 11 14.65 -0.05 -18.02
N THR A 12 13.74 -0.31 -18.97
CA THR A 12 13.94 -1.35 -20.00
C THR A 12 14.99 -0.97 -21.05
N THR A 13 15.31 0.31 -21.15
CA THR A 13 16.33 0.84 -22.08
C THR A 13 17.69 1.09 -21.42
N ALA A 14 17.73 1.05 -20.08
CA ALA A 14 18.94 1.27 -19.31
C ALA A 14 19.92 0.09 -19.50
N ARG A 15 21.14 0.41 -19.94
CA ARG A 15 22.25 -0.54 -20.00
C ARG A 15 23.37 -0.09 -19.08
N VAL A 16 23.90 -1.01 -18.28
CA VAL A 16 25.08 -0.77 -17.46
C VAL A 16 26.32 -1.41 -18.09
N PRO A 17 27.53 -0.86 -17.85
CA PRO A 17 28.73 -1.20 -18.63
C PRO A 17 29.23 -2.64 -18.44
N TYR A 18 28.97 -3.25 -17.28
CA TYR A 18 29.51 -4.57 -16.92
C TYR A 18 28.40 -5.63 -16.80
N PRO A 19 28.57 -6.85 -17.34
CA PRO A 19 27.54 -7.89 -17.29
C PRO A 19 27.04 -8.22 -15.88
N ALA A 20 27.94 -8.30 -14.89
CA ALA A 20 27.56 -8.55 -13.50
C ALA A 20 26.69 -7.43 -12.91
N GLN A 21 26.93 -6.18 -13.30
CA GLN A 21 26.10 -5.06 -12.89
C GLN A 21 24.72 -5.10 -13.54
N GLN A 22 24.63 -5.58 -14.79
CA GLN A 22 23.33 -5.70 -15.49
C GLN A 22 22.44 -6.75 -14.82
N VAL A 23 23.03 -7.86 -14.36
CA VAL A 23 22.32 -8.87 -13.57
C VAL A 23 21.79 -8.27 -12.26
N MET A 24 22.63 -7.56 -11.52
CA MET A 24 22.22 -6.94 -10.27
C MET A 24 21.16 -5.85 -10.48
N PHE A 25 21.28 -5.06 -11.54
CA PHE A 25 20.30 -4.05 -11.93
C PHE A 25 18.94 -4.68 -12.21
N GLN A 26 18.89 -5.75 -13.00
CA GLN A 26 17.64 -6.46 -13.29
C GLN A 26 17.03 -7.05 -12.00
N TYR A 27 17.85 -7.64 -11.13
CA TYR A 27 17.40 -8.13 -9.83
C TYR A 27 16.73 -7.04 -8.98
N TYR A 28 17.27 -5.83 -8.94
CA TYR A 28 16.63 -4.71 -8.21
C TYR A 28 15.31 -4.28 -8.84
N VAL A 29 15.22 -4.24 -10.17
CA VAL A 29 13.97 -3.94 -10.88
C VAL A 29 12.89 -4.97 -10.55
N ASP A 30 13.26 -6.24 -10.54
CA ASP A 30 12.37 -7.35 -10.21
C ASP A 30 11.93 -7.28 -8.73
N ALA A 31 12.87 -7.04 -7.81
CA ALA A 31 12.58 -6.92 -6.38
C ALA A 31 11.59 -5.79 -6.06
N VAL A 32 11.70 -4.64 -6.73
CA VAL A 32 10.72 -3.54 -6.59
C VAL A 32 9.37 -3.98 -7.13
N SER A 33 9.33 -4.61 -8.31
CA SER A 33 8.09 -5.08 -8.94
C SER A 33 7.37 -6.11 -8.07
N ASP A 34 8.10 -7.06 -7.47
CA ASP A 34 7.58 -8.03 -6.52
C ASP A 34 7.06 -7.37 -5.25
N GLY A 35 7.75 -6.33 -4.77
CA GLY A 35 7.32 -5.52 -3.63
C GLY A 35 5.98 -4.84 -3.89
N GLU A 36 5.81 -4.20 -5.05
CA GLU A 36 4.55 -3.58 -5.44
C GLU A 36 3.43 -4.61 -5.61
N ALA A 37 3.72 -5.76 -6.23
CA ALA A 37 2.76 -6.84 -6.38
C ALA A 37 2.31 -7.38 -5.01
N ARG A 38 3.23 -7.51 -4.06
CA ARG A 38 2.93 -7.92 -2.69
C ARG A 38 2.05 -6.89 -1.97
N VAL A 39 2.37 -5.60 -2.05
CA VAL A 39 1.52 -4.53 -1.48
C VAL A 39 0.12 -4.59 -2.06
N LYS A 40 -0.02 -4.71 -3.39
CA LYS A 40 -1.32 -4.83 -4.04
C LYS A 40 -2.12 -6.04 -3.54
N ARG A 41 -1.49 -7.21 -3.44
CA ARG A 41 -2.14 -8.43 -2.93
C ARG A 41 -2.61 -8.26 -1.48
N LEU A 42 -1.75 -7.75 -0.60
CA LEU A 42 -2.09 -7.53 0.82
C LEU A 42 -3.23 -6.53 0.97
N THR A 43 -3.17 -5.39 0.27
CA THR A 43 -4.26 -4.40 0.29
C THR A 43 -5.59 -4.98 -0.22
N GLY A 44 -5.54 -5.87 -1.23
CA GLY A 44 -6.70 -6.62 -1.69
C GLY A 44 -7.28 -7.52 -0.60
N GLN A 45 -6.44 -8.34 0.04
CA GLN A 45 -6.85 -9.22 1.13
C GLN A 45 -7.47 -8.45 2.30
N VAL A 46 -6.91 -7.28 2.67
CA VAL A 46 -7.49 -6.41 3.70
C VAL A 46 -8.89 -5.95 3.30
N ARG A 47 -9.10 -5.59 2.03
CA ARG A 47 -10.42 -5.21 1.51
C ARG A 47 -11.42 -6.36 1.54
N ASP A 48 -10.98 -7.56 1.19
CA ASP A 48 -11.84 -8.75 1.19
C ASP A 48 -12.26 -9.16 2.61
N LEU A 49 -11.39 -8.95 3.60
CA LEU A 49 -11.65 -9.27 5.00
C LEU A 49 -12.43 -8.18 5.74
N LEU A 50 -12.36 -6.92 5.29
CA LEU A 50 -12.99 -5.78 5.95
C LEU A 50 -14.47 -6.01 6.33
N PRO A 51 -15.35 -6.56 5.46
CA PRO A 51 -16.77 -6.72 5.80
C PRO A 51 -17.03 -7.62 7.02
N SER A 52 -16.10 -8.53 7.34
CA SER A 52 -16.20 -9.43 8.49
C SER A 52 -15.66 -8.82 9.80
N TRP A 53 -14.96 -7.69 9.71
CA TRP A 53 -14.38 -7.03 10.88
C TRP A 53 -15.44 -6.17 11.57
N SER A 54 -15.55 -6.28 12.90
CA SER A 54 -16.54 -5.57 13.71
C SER A 54 -16.48 -4.04 13.60
N LEU A 55 -15.34 -3.47 13.18
CA LEU A 55 -15.14 -2.03 13.02
C LEU A 55 -15.23 -1.55 11.56
N ALA A 56 -15.78 -2.37 10.65
CA ALA A 56 -15.91 -2.02 9.24
C ALA A 56 -16.62 -0.68 9.00
N THR A 57 -17.69 -0.41 9.75
CA THR A 57 -18.47 0.85 9.65
C THR A 57 -17.65 2.09 10.03
N ALA A 58 -16.70 1.96 10.97
CA ALA A 58 -15.80 3.05 11.31
C ALA A 58 -14.81 3.36 10.19
N VAL A 59 -14.32 2.32 9.49
CA VAL A 59 -13.47 2.47 8.30
C VAL A 59 -14.25 3.18 7.20
N GLU A 60 -15.49 2.77 6.93
CA GLU A 60 -16.37 3.38 5.93
C GLU A 60 -16.65 4.86 6.23
N ALA A 61 -16.91 5.20 7.51
CA ALA A 61 -17.12 6.57 7.94
C ALA A 61 -15.88 7.45 7.67
N LEU A 62 -14.68 6.95 7.96
CA LEU A 62 -13.44 7.66 7.63
C LEU A 62 -13.24 7.79 6.11
N GLN A 63 -13.58 6.77 5.33
CA GLN A 63 -13.49 6.83 3.87
C GLN A 63 -14.48 7.81 3.23
N ALA A 64 -15.61 8.11 3.88
CA ALA A 64 -16.54 9.13 3.42
C ALA A 64 -15.92 10.54 3.47
N MET A 65 -14.86 10.74 4.27
CA MET A 65 -14.12 11.99 4.31
C MET A 65 -13.22 12.14 3.08
N ARG A 66 -13.26 13.34 2.47
CA ARG A 66 -12.50 13.64 1.25
C ARG A 66 -10.99 13.41 1.46
N LYS A 67 -10.36 12.66 0.55
CA LYS A 67 -8.92 12.33 0.51
C LYS A 67 -8.43 11.32 1.57
N VAL A 68 -9.32 10.61 2.26
CA VAL A 68 -8.89 9.51 3.13
C VAL A 68 -8.69 8.25 2.30
N GLU A 69 -7.44 7.84 2.16
CA GLU A 69 -7.09 6.60 1.48
C GLU A 69 -7.55 5.39 2.29
N PHE A 70 -8.01 4.34 1.58
CA PHE A 70 -8.56 3.12 2.19
C PHE A 70 -7.66 2.53 3.28
N ILE A 71 -6.40 2.30 2.96
CA ILE A 71 -5.46 1.65 3.88
C ILE A 71 -5.16 2.53 5.09
N VAL A 72 -5.21 3.85 4.93
CA VAL A 72 -5.03 4.80 6.03
C VAL A 72 -6.22 4.75 6.98
N ALA A 73 -7.45 4.70 6.46
CA ALA A 73 -8.65 4.52 7.28
C ALA A 73 -8.57 3.21 8.08
N VAL A 74 -8.23 2.10 7.42
CA VAL A 74 -8.08 0.79 8.08
C VAL A 74 -7.02 0.85 9.19
N LEU A 75 -5.84 1.41 8.91
CA LEU A 75 -4.77 1.54 9.91
C LEU A 75 -5.19 2.39 11.10
N VAL A 76 -5.81 3.54 10.86
CA VAL A 76 -6.29 4.41 11.95
C VAL A 76 -7.29 3.68 12.82
N VAL A 77 -8.28 2.98 12.23
CA VAL A 77 -9.27 2.21 13.00
C VAL A 77 -8.62 1.04 13.72
N ALA A 78 -7.61 0.39 13.14
CA ALA A 78 -6.93 -0.74 13.76
C ALA A 78 -6.07 -0.32 14.97
N GLU A 79 -5.33 0.78 14.84
CA GLU A 79 -4.53 1.38 15.93
C GLU A 79 -5.44 1.98 17.01
N VAL A 80 -6.57 2.56 16.60
CA VAL A 80 -7.49 3.19 17.53
C VAL A 80 -8.39 2.18 18.25
N GLY A 81 -8.79 1.10 17.58
CA GLY A 81 -9.80 0.18 18.08
C GLY A 81 -11.16 0.87 18.23
N ASP A 82 -11.78 0.70 19.40
CA ASP A 82 -13.09 1.30 19.69
C ASP A 82 -12.98 2.81 19.97
N PHE A 83 -13.55 3.63 19.08
CA PHE A 83 -13.56 5.09 19.23
C PHE A 83 -14.38 5.58 20.43
N ARG A 84 -15.26 4.75 21.01
CA ARG A 84 -16.03 5.08 22.23
C ARG A 84 -15.12 5.36 23.44
N ARG A 85 -13.85 4.95 23.42
CA ARG A 85 -12.88 5.31 24.47
C ARG A 85 -12.58 6.80 24.56
N PHE A 86 -12.84 7.56 23.48
CA PHE A 86 -12.64 9.01 23.47
C PHE A 86 -13.90 9.81 23.84
N GLU A 87 -15.07 9.16 23.94
CA GLU A 87 -16.30 9.80 24.46
C GLU A 87 -16.26 9.98 25.98
N ASN A 88 -15.42 9.21 26.68
CA ASN A 88 -15.26 9.23 28.15
C ASN A 88 -13.99 9.97 28.61
N LEU A 89 -13.56 11.02 27.91
CA LEU A 89 -12.50 11.89 28.41
C LEU A 89 -13.10 12.85 29.47
N PRO A 90 -12.58 12.91 30.71
CA PRO A 90 -13.06 13.84 31.73
C PRO A 90 -12.81 15.31 31.37
#